data_AF-A0A257W2F0-F1
#
_entry.id   AF-A0A257W2F0-F1
#
_cell.length_a   1.000
_cell.length_b   1.000
_cell.length_c   1.000
_cell.angle_alpha   90.00
_cell.angle_beta   90.00
_cell.angle_gamma   90.00
#
_symmetry.space_group_name_H-M   'P 1'
#
loop_
_entity.id
_entity.type
_entity.pdbx_description
1 polymer ?
#
loop_
_entity_poly.entity_id
_entity_poly.type
_entity_poly.pdbx_seq_one_letter_code
_entity_poly.pdbx_strand_id
1 'polypeptide(L)'
;ALLNPTPANGSKDPQSNFDEGIYMDYKQFEKNHIVPRYEFGFGLSYTRFDYSKIAITGRSGATAGMQELDDLLNMIFSKHVEVSRYLARKLYRHFIYYKIDSATEINVIEPLALLLRNSNWEIKPVLETLLKSDHFFDMANRGCYIKSPIEFATGLCREFNVAFPNASDISKQYNMWQFIQDVGTVLQQDIGDPPDVAGWKAFYQTPQFYEIWINSDTLPFRNLFTDIMILSGYTQGGNTLIIDPVAFTKDLPNPQDPNQLIDDALDILYRVDVSDTAKAAIKTQALLTGQTQDHYWTNAWNSYIADPNPQTFQVVYTRLRNLYKYFMNLSEYQLS
;
A
#
# COMPACT_ATOMS: atom_id res chain seq x y z
N ALA A 1 46.85 -15.86 -10.92
CA ALA A 1 45.45 -15.63 -11.36
C ALA A 1 44.70 -15.02 -10.18
N LEU A 2 43.99 -13.91 -10.39
CA LEU A 2 43.28 -13.13 -9.35
C LEU A 2 42.04 -13.84 -8.77
N LEU A 3 41.83 -15.11 -9.10
CA LEU A 3 40.65 -15.91 -8.73
C LEU A 3 41.03 -17.19 -7.98
N ASN A 4 42.27 -17.30 -7.49
CA ASN A 4 42.62 -18.42 -6.64
C ASN A 4 42.04 -18.17 -5.24
N PRO A 5 41.27 -19.10 -4.67
CA PRO A 5 40.84 -18.98 -3.28
C PRO A 5 42.08 -18.93 -2.38
N THR A 6 42.10 -18.01 -1.41
CA THR A 6 43.16 -18.00 -0.39
C THR A 6 43.06 -19.32 0.38
N PRO A 7 44.07 -20.20 0.30
CA PRO A 7 44.03 -21.46 1.03
C PRO A 7 44.09 -21.14 2.52
N ALA A 8 43.10 -21.58 3.29
CA ALA A 8 43.25 -21.67 4.72
C ALA A 8 44.46 -22.57 4.96
N ASN A 9 45.47 -22.06 5.66
CA ASN A 9 46.81 -22.64 5.79
C ASN A 9 46.77 -23.98 6.57
N GLY A 10 46.15 -25.01 6.01
CA GLY A 10 45.82 -26.29 6.65
C GLY A 10 44.58 -26.28 7.58
N SER A 11 43.89 -25.15 7.79
CA SER A 11 42.72 -25.07 8.68
C SER A 11 41.41 -25.32 7.92
N LYS A 12 40.47 -26.08 8.51
CA LYS A 12 39.10 -26.23 8.00
C LYS A 12 38.18 -25.05 8.37
N ASP A 13 38.66 -24.16 9.25
CA ASP A 13 37.94 -23.01 9.77
C ASP A 13 38.65 -21.71 9.36
N PRO A 14 38.41 -21.19 8.14
CA PRO A 14 39.00 -19.93 7.70
C PRO A 14 38.58 -18.80 8.65
N GLN A 15 39.55 -18.05 9.17
CA GLN A 15 39.33 -16.88 10.01
C GLN A 15 39.61 -15.61 9.20
N SER A 16 38.77 -14.59 9.36
CA SER A 16 38.97 -13.25 8.82
C SER A 16 38.94 -12.27 9.98
N ASN A 17 40.10 -11.67 10.26
CA ASN A 17 40.22 -10.68 11.33
C ASN A 17 39.98 -9.29 10.74
N PHE A 18 39.01 -8.57 11.30
CA PHE A 18 38.62 -7.22 10.86
C PHE A 18 39.42 -6.17 11.65
N ASP A 19 40.74 -6.25 11.56
CA ASP A 19 41.68 -5.40 12.30
C ASP A 19 41.60 -3.92 11.86
N GLU A 20 41.05 -3.66 10.67
CA GLU A 20 40.73 -2.32 10.16
C GLU A 20 39.60 -1.63 10.93
N GLY A 21 38.78 -2.39 11.67
CA GLY A 21 37.65 -1.87 12.43
C GLY A 21 36.68 -1.06 11.55
N ILE A 22 36.38 0.18 11.95
CA ILE A 22 35.46 1.05 11.18
C ILE A 22 36.09 1.64 9.92
N TYR A 23 37.38 1.46 9.68
CA TYR A 23 38.13 2.12 8.62
C TYR A 23 38.11 1.28 7.33
N MET A 24 36.94 1.25 6.69
CA MET A 24 36.74 0.67 5.36
C MET A 24 36.37 1.76 4.35
N ASP A 25 36.63 1.50 3.06
CA ASP A 25 36.31 2.40 1.94
C ASP A 25 36.87 3.82 2.16
N TYR A 26 36.08 4.88 2.00
CA TYR A 26 36.52 6.27 2.15
C TYR A 26 37.21 6.55 3.48
N LYS A 27 36.77 5.92 4.58
CA LYS A 27 37.38 6.10 5.91
C LYS A 27 38.83 5.62 5.96
N GLN A 28 39.16 4.57 5.19
CA GLN A 28 40.53 4.09 5.07
C GLN A 28 41.39 5.02 4.21
N PHE A 29 40.81 5.59 3.14
CA PHE A 29 41.47 6.56 2.27
C PHE A 29 41.78 7.85 3.04
N GLU A 30 40.81 8.35 3.81
CA GLU A 30 40.98 9.51 4.68
C GLU A 30 42.06 9.27 5.75
N LYS A 31 41.98 8.15 6.47
CA LYS A 31 42.93 7.79 7.54
C LYS A 31 44.38 7.71 7.04
N ASN A 32 44.59 7.20 5.83
CA ASN A 32 45.93 6.99 5.25
C ASN A 32 46.33 8.09 4.25
N HIS A 33 45.53 9.15 4.11
CA HIS A 33 45.75 10.24 3.15
C HIS A 33 45.94 9.78 1.69
N ILE A 34 45.17 8.76 1.27
CA ILE A 34 45.18 8.24 -0.11
C ILE A 34 44.20 9.06 -0.95
N VAL A 35 44.67 9.64 -2.06
CA VAL A 35 43.83 10.41 -3.00
C VAL A 35 43.14 9.45 -3.99
N PRO A 36 41.81 9.28 -3.94
CA PRO A 36 41.10 8.44 -4.89
C PRO A 36 41.00 9.12 -6.27
N ARG A 37 40.76 8.32 -7.32
CA ARG A 37 40.45 8.84 -8.66
C ARG A 37 39.09 9.55 -8.68
N TYR A 38 38.12 8.98 -7.98
CA TYR A 38 36.80 9.53 -7.69
C TYR A 38 36.48 9.15 -6.25
N GLU A 39 36.23 10.14 -5.41
CA GLU A 39 35.93 9.95 -3.99
C GLU A 39 34.54 9.38 -3.76
N PHE A 40 34.32 8.82 -2.57
CA PHE A 40 32.99 8.43 -2.14
C PHE A 40 32.05 9.64 -2.18
N GLY A 41 30.90 9.47 -2.85
CA GLY A 41 29.94 10.55 -3.09
C GLY A 41 30.23 11.43 -4.31
N PHE A 42 31.30 11.18 -5.08
CA PHE A 42 31.55 11.90 -6.33
C PHE A 42 30.53 11.54 -7.41
N GLY A 43 29.93 12.56 -8.03
CA GLY A 43 29.02 12.41 -9.17
C GLY A 43 28.86 13.72 -9.93
N LEU A 44 28.96 13.66 -11.26
CA LEU A 44 28.73 14.82 -12.12
C LEU A 44 27.23 15.06 -12.33
N SER A 45 26.89 16.31 -12.63
CA SER A 45 25.56 16.71 -13.11
C SER A 45 25.69 17.49 -14.42
N TYR A 46 24.61 17.57 -15.18
CA TYR A 46 24.54 18.43 -16.37
C TYR A 46 24.47 19.93 -16.03
N THR A 47 24.34 20.29 -14.75
CA THR A 47 24.44 21.66 -14.25
C THR A 47 25.48 21.78 -13.13
N ARG A 48 25.78 23.01 -12.71
CA ARG A 48 26.68 23.31 -11.60
C ARG A 48 25.90 23.75 -10.37
N PHE A 49 26.33 23.30 -9.20
CA PHE A 49 25.77 23.67 -7.92
C PHE A 49 26.82 24.45 -7.12
N ASP A 50 26.43 25.59 -6.58
CA ASP A 50 27.26 26.36 -5.65
C ASP A 50 26.73 26.18 -4.23
N TYR A 51 27.61 25.73 -3.33
CA TYR A 51 27.33 25.74 -1.89
C TYR A 51 27.69 27.12 -1.34
N SER A 52 26.81 27.72 -0.53
CA SER A 52 27.11 29.02 0.10
C SER A 52 26.88 29.00 1.61
N LYS A 53 27.92 29.48 2.31
CA LYS A 53 27.97 30.05 3.68
C LYS A 53 26.95 29.54 4.70
N ILE A 54 26.94 28.22 4.95
CA ILE A 54 26.55 27.73 6.27
C ILE A 54 27.55 26.67 6.72
N ALA A 55 28.17 26.91 7.87
CA ALA A 55 29.11 26.00 8.51
C ALA A 55 28.60 25.70 9.92
N ILE A 56 28.51 24.42 10.26
CA ILE A 56 28.34 23.98 11.64
C ILE A 56 29.74 23.92 12.23
N THR A 57 29.98 24.67 13.30
CA THR A 57 31.31 24.70 13.91
C THR A 57 31.52 23.43 14.71
N GLY A 58 32.59 22.69 14.41
CA GLY A 58 32.95 21.49 15.14
C GLY A 58 33.19 21.78 16.63
N ARG A 59 32.72 20.89 17.49
CA ARG A 59 32.78 20.98 18.95
C ARG A 59 33.54 19.79 19.52
N SER A 60 34.08 19.95 20.72
CA SER A 60 34.78 18.89 21.45
C SER A 60 34.09 18.63 22.79
N GLY A 61 34.10 17.39 23.25
CA GLY A 61 33.51 16.97 24.53
C GLY A 61 32.36 15.98 24.37
N ALA A 62 31.87 15.45 25.50
CA ALA A 62 30.90 14.34 25.50
C ALA A 62 29.56 14.67 24.83
N THR A 63 29.17 15.95 24.78
CA THR A 63 27.90 16.41 24.19
C THR A 63 28.05 17.02 22.79
N ALA A 64 29.27 17.05 22.24
CA ALA A 64 29.58 17.76 21.00
C ALA A 64 28.69 17.35 19.83
N GLY A 65 28.52 16.04 19.59
CA GLY A 65 27.70 15.55 18.48
C GLY A 65 26.21 15.91 18.59
N MET A 66 25.65 15.94 19.80
CA MET A 66 24.24 16.33 20.02
C MET A 66 24.03 17.82 19.74
N GLN A 67 25.01 18.62 20.14
CA GLN A 67 25.07 20.05 19.93
C GLN A 67 25.27 20.44 18.45
N GLU A 68 26.10 19.69 17.71
CA GLU A 68 26.26 19.84 16.26
C GLU A 68 25.00 19.41 15.50
N LEU A 69 24.30 18.38 15.99
CA LEU A 69 22.99 17.99 15.46
C LEU A 69 21.95 19.09 15.65
N ASP A 70 21.90 19.73 16.82
CA ASP A 70 21.00 20.87 17.05
C ASP A 70 21.31 22.03 16.09
N ASP A 71 22.59 22.35 15.88
CA ASP A 71 23.00 23.35 14.89
C ASP A 71 22.55 22.97 13.46
N LEU A 72 22.67 21.70 13.08
CA LEU A 72 22.21 21.17 11.79
C LEU A 72 20.70 21.35 11.62
N LEU A 73 19.93 20.96 12.65
CA LEU A 73 18.48 21.08 12.64
C LEU A 73 18.06 22.56 12.59
N ASN A 74 18.67 23.42 13.41
CA ASN A 74 18.42 24.86 13.39
C ASN A 74 18.74 25.47 12.02
N MET A 75 19.83 25.04 11.38
CA MET A 75 20.16 25.44 10.03
C MET A 75 19.07 25.05 9.03
N ILE A 76 18.62 23.79 9.03
CA ILE A 76 17.57 23.31 8.13
C ILE A 76 16.28 24.09 8.36
N PHE A 77 15.83 24.19 9.61
CA PHE A 77 14.59 24.85 10.00
C PHE A 77 14.65 26.38 9.88
N SER A 78 15.84 26.99 9.78
CA SER A 78 15.97 28.41 9.39
C SER A 78 15.36 28.70 8.02
N LYS A 79 15.28 27.68 7.14
CA LYS A 79 14.54 27.72 5.87
C LYS A 79 13.07 27.37 6.09
N HIS A 80 12.46 27.93 7.13
CA HIS A 80 11.16 27.49 7.65
C HIS A 80 10.06 27.42 6.59
N VAL A 81 10.05 28.34 5.61
CA VAL A 81 9.05 28.34 4.53
C VAL A 81 9.19 27.09 3.66
N GLU A 82 10.40 26.79 3.18
CA GLU A 82 10.62 25.63 2.31
C GLU A 82 10.48 24.30 3.05
N VAL A 83 10.94 24.25 4.31
CA VAL A 83 10.78 23.05 5.15
C VAL A 83 9.31 22.75 5.40
N SER A 84 8.51 23.75 5.78
CA SER A 84 7.09 23.54 6.04
C SER A 84 6.29 23.21 4.78
N ARG A 85 6.61 23.82 3.62
CA ARG A 85 6.04 23.41 2.32
C ARG A 85 6.40 21.96 1.99
N TYR A 86 7.67 21.58 2.16
CA TYR A 86 8.12 20.21 1.91
C TYR A 86 7.36 19.20 2.77
N LEU A 87 7.21 19.47 4.07
CA LEU A 87 6.45 18.62 4.99
C LEU A 87 4.95 18.59 4.63
N ALA A 88 4.33 19.74 4.36
CA ALA A 88 2.93 19.81 3.96
C ALA A 88 2.67 19.02 2.66
N ARG A 89 3.53 19.13 1.65
CA ARG A 89 3.44 18.32 0.42
C ARG A 89 3.60 16.84 0.71
N LYS A 90 4.49 16.43 1.62
CA LYS A 90 4.62 15.01 2.00
C LYS A 90 3.34 14.47 2.64
N LEU A 91 2.76 15.21 3.58
CA LEU A 91 1.51 14.83 4.22
C LEU A 91 0.37 14.76 3.18
N TYR A 92 0.26 15.77 2.33
CA TYR A 92 -0.71 15.80 1.25
C TYR A 92 -0.59 14.59 0.31
N ARG A 93 0.63 14.27 -0.16
CA ARG A 93 0.84 13.13 -1.07
C ARG A 93 0.51 11.80 -0.44
N HIS A 94 0.69 11.68 0.88
CA HIS A 94 0.40 10.45 1.60
C HIS A 94 -1.11 10.25 1.81
N PHE A 95 -1.85 11.32 2.13
CA PHE A 95 -3.26 11.20 2.51
C PHE A 95 -4.27 11.59 1.42
N ILE A 96 -3.87 12.38 0.42
CA ILE A 96 -4.76 12.87 -0.64
C ILE A 96 -4.37 12.29 -1.99
N TYR A 97 -3.37 12.88 -2.64
CA TYR A 97 -3.01 12.54 -4.01
C TYR A 97 -1.58 12.97 -4.32
N TYR A 98 -0.87 12.21 -5.15
CA TYR A 98 0.54 12.50 -5.43
C TYR A 98 0.73 13.72 -6.34
N LYS A 99 -0.27 14.03 -7.18
CA LYS A 99 -0.28 15.21 -8.04
C LYS A 99 -0.71 16.43 -7.23
N ILE A 100 0.11 17.46 -7.29
CA ILE A 100 -0.14 18.75 -6.68
C ILE A 100 -0.06 19.77 -7.81
N ASP A 101 -1.22 20.24 -8.27
CA ASP A 101 -1.30 21.28 -9.27
C ASP A 101 -1.11 22.67 -8.64
N SER A 102 -1.07 23.72 -9.47
CA SER A 102 -0.86 25.09 -8.98
C SER A 102 -1.98 25.57 -8.05
N ALA A 103 -3.22 25.12 -8.25
CA ALA A 103 -4.34 25.50 -7.40
C ALA A 103 -4.23 24.85 -6.01
N THR A 104 -3.91 23.56 -5.97
CA THR A 104 -3.68 22.79 -4.74
C THR A 104 -2.50 23.35 -3.96
N GLU A 105 -1.42 23.72 -4.65
CA GLU A 105 -0.25 24.33 -4.04
C GLU A 105 -0.64 25.62 -3.30
N ILE A 106 -1.38 26.51 -3.95
CA ILE A 106 -1.78 27.81 -3.38
C ILE A 106 -2.85 27.66 -2.29
N ASN A 107 -3.87 26.84 -2.51
CA ASN A 107 -5.07 26.80 -1.68
C ASN A 107 -5.01 25.77 -0.56
N VAL A 108 -4.12 24.77 -0.64
CA VAL A 108 -4.02 23.69 0.36
C VAL A 108 -2.62 23.63 0.96
N ILE A 109 -1.57 23.52 0.13
CA ILE A 109 -0.20 23.33 0.64
C ILE A 109 0.29 24.56 1.40
N GLU A 110 0.14 25.77 0.85
CA GLU A 110 0.61 26.99 1.51
C GLU A 110 -0.10 27.24 2.87
N PRO A 111 -1.44 27.12 2.99
CA PRO A 111 -2.11 27.22 4.29
C PRO A 111 -1.67 26.17 5.30
N LEU A 112 -1.51 24.90 4.89
CA LEU A 112 -1.03 23.83 5.78
C LEU A 112 0.41 24.06 6.23
N ALA A 113 1.28 24.54 5.33
CA ALA A 113 2.65 24.91 5.66
C ALA A 113 2.70 26.08 6.65
N LEU A 114 1.84 27.09 6.48
CA LEU A 114 1.69 28.19 7.43
C LEU A 114 1.19 27.70 8.79
N LEU A 115 0.17 26.84 8.79
CA LEU A 115 -0.36 26.23 10.01
C LEU A 115 0.74 25.48 10.76
N LEU A 116 1.55 24.67 10.07
CA LEU A 116 2.65 23.93 10.66
C LEU A 116 3.66 24.86 11.38
N ARG A 117 3.99 26.01 10.80
CA ARG A 117 4.88 27.00 11.43
C ARG A 117 4.22 27.66 12.64
N ASN A 118 2.95 28.02 12.52
CA ASN A 118 2.18 28.69 13.58
C ASN A 118 1.87 27.76 14.76
N SER A 119 1.81 26.45 14.52
CA SER A 119 1.60 25.42 15.54
C SER A 119 2.89 24.88 16.15
N ASN A 120 4.01 25.60 16.01
CA ASN A 120 5.32 25.15 16.50
C ASN A 120 5.70 23.74 16.00
N TRP A 121 5.46 23.49 14.71
CA TRP A 121 5.77 22.22 14.03
C TRP A 121 4.96 21.01 14.50
N GLU A 122 3.91 21.22 15.28
CA GLU A 122 2.95 20.17 15.64
C GLU A 122 2.21 19.64 14.41
N ILE A 123 2.31 18.34 14.16
CA ILE A 123 1.70 17.66 13.01
C ILE A 123 0.19 17.47 13.19
N LYS A 124 -0.26 17.24 14.43
CA LYS A 124 -1.67 16.97 14.76
C LYS A 124 -2.65 18.02 14.17
N PRO A 125 -2.50 19.33 14.39
CA PRO A 125 -3.44 20.32 13.85
C PRO A 125 -3.45 20.37 12.31
N VAL A 126 -2.31 20.09 11.67
CA VAL A 126 -2.19 20.03 10.21
C VAL A 126 -2.97 18.85 9.66
N LEU A 127 -2.80 17.67 10.25
CA LEU A 127 -3.57 16.48 9.88
C LEU A 127 -5.06 16.65 10.16
N GLU A 128 -5.42 17.22 11.31
CA GLU A 128 -6.83 17.47 11.65
C GLU A 128 -7.49 18.42 10.64
N THR A 129 -6.78 19.47 10.22
CA THR A 129 -7.27 20.40 9.20
C THR A 129 -7.39 19.73 7.84
N LEU A 130 -6.36 18.98 7.41
CA LEU A 130 -6.35 18.31 6.12
C LEU A 130 -7.48 17.26 6.03
N LEU A 131 -7.53 16.33 6.99
CA LEU A 131 -8.45 15.18 6.96
C LEU A 131 -9.93 15.56 7.20
N LYS A 132 -10.20 16.78 7.68
CA LYS A 132 -11.56 17.32 7.85
C LYS A 132 -11.95 18.34 6.78
N SER A 133 -11.05 18.67 5.86
CA SER A 133 -11.31 19.67 4.81
C SER A 133 -12.23 19.13 3.73
N ASP A 134 -13.01 20.00 3.09
CA ASP A 134 -13.81 19.63 1.92
C ASP A 134 -12.93 19.04 0.80
N HIS A 135 -11.72 19.57 0.63
CA HIS A 135 -10.72 19.08 -0.32
C HIS A 135 -10.37 17.60 -0.14
N PHE A 136 -10.33 17.11 1.10
CA PHE A 136 -10.12 15.68 1.39
C PHE A 136 -11.25 14.82 0.82
N PHE A 137 -12.46 15.35 0.78
CA PHE A 137 -13.66 14.64 0.32
C PHE A 137 -14.01 14.91 -1.14
N ASP A 138 -13.25 15.75 -1.86
CA ASP A 138 -13.49 16.04 -3.27
C ASP A 138 -13.49 14.77 -4.11
N MET A 139 -14.46 14.65 -5.03
CA MET A 139 -14.58 13.48 -5.91
C MET A 139 -13.32 13.25 -6.75
N ALA A 140 -12.59 14.31 -7.10
CA ALA A 140 -11.34 14.22 -7.86
C ALA A 140 -10.22 13.47 -7.10
N ASN A 141 -10.31 13.37 -5.78
CA ASN A 141 -9.35 12.69 -4.91
C ASN A 141 -9.83 11.31 -4.44
N ARG A 142 -11.00 10.83 -4.90
CA ARG A 142 -11.54 9.51 -4.57
C ARG A 142 -11.23 8.51 -5.67
N GLY A 143 -10.90 7.27 -5.30
CA GLY A 143 -10.61 6.21 -6.26
C GLY A 143 -9.39 6.50 -7.14
N CYS A 144 -8.50 7.39 -6.73
CA CYS A 144 -7.29 7.71 -7.48
C CYS A 144 -6.07 6.94 -6.97
N TYR A 145 -6.15 6.28 -5.81
CA TYR A 145 -5.05 5.53 -5.20
C TYR A 145 -5.15 4.04 -5.55
N ILE A 146 -4.05 3.43 -6.00
CA ILE A 146 -3.97 1.98 -6.17
C ILE A 146 -3.56 1.37 -4.83
N LYS A 147 -4.42 0.51 -4.29
CA LYS A 147 -4.19 -0.21 -3.02
C LYS A 147 -2.81 -0.86 -3.04
N SER A 148 -1.98 -0.62 -2.03
CA SER A 148 -0.73 -1.38 -1.89
C SER A 148 -1.04 -2.88 -1.73
N PRO A 149 -0.10 -3.78 -2.07
CA PRO A 149 -0.36 -5.22 -1.97
C PRO A 149 -0.94 -5.70 -0.64
N ILE A 150 -0.45 -5.18 0.49
CA ILE A 150 -0.94 -5.56 1.81
C ILE A 150 -2.33 -4.97 2.08
N GLU A 151 -2.57 -3.72 1.71
CA GLU A 151 -3.91 -3.11 1.80
C GLU A 151 -4.92 -3.84 0.93
N PHE A 152 -4.52 -4.31 -0.25
CA PHE A 152 -5.34 -5.10 -1.14
C PHE A 152 -5.69 -6.47 -0.52
N ALA A 153 -4.70 -7.21 -0.04
CA ALA A 153 -4.90 -8.55 0.51
C ALA A 153 -5.70 -8.54 1.82
N THR A 154 -5.30 -7.70 2.78
CA THR A 154 -6.00 -7.56 4.07
C THR A 154 -7.34 -6.86 3.91
N GLY A 155 -7.43 -5.88 3.01
CA GLY A 155 -8.66 -5.16 2.67
C GLY A 155 -9.73 -6.11 2.15
N LEU A 156 -9.41 -7.00 1.21
CA LEU A 156 -10.32 -8.02 0.71
C LEU A 156 -10.89 -8.89 1.84
N CYS A 157 -10.03 -9.37 2.74
CA CYS A 157 -10.49 -10.17 3.87
C CYS A 157 -11.44 -9.41 4.79
N ARG A 158 -11.16 -8.13 5.06
CA ARG A 158 -12.02 -7.27 5.89
C ARG A 158 -13.34 -6.95 5.19
N GLU A 159 -13.30 -6.64 3.90
CA GLU A 159 -14.43 -6.21 3.08
C GLU A 159 -15.50 -7.30 2.94
N PHE A 160 -15.06 -8.55 2.76
CA PHE A 160 -15.95 -9.71 2.70
C PHE A 160 -16.15 -10.41 4.05
N ASN A 161 -15.63 -9.85 5.14
CA ASN A 161 -15.67 -10.44 6.48
C ASN A 161 -15.22 -11.92 6.51
N VAL A 162 -14.11 -12.21 5.84
CA VAL A 162 -13.55 -13.57 5.73
C VAL A 162 -13.24 -14.09 7.13
N ALA A 163 -13.78 -15.26 7.46
CA ALA A 163 -13.61 -15.87 8.78
C ALA A 163 -12.18 -16.41 8.96
N PHE A 164 -11.43 -15.84 9.90
CA PHE A 164 -10.17 -16.40 10.37
C PHE A 164 -10.41 -17.42 11.50
N PRO A 165 -9.46 -18.34 11.76
CA PRO A 165 -9.52 -19.25 12.91
C PRO A 165 -9.77 -18.51 14.24
N ASN A 166 -10.21 -19.19 15.29
CA ASN A 166 -10.41 -18.53 16.58
C ASN A 166 -9.09 -17.89 17.07
N ALA A 167 -9.14 -16.65 17.59
CA ALA A 167 -7.97 -15.94 18.13
C ALA A 167 -7.26 -16.69 19.27
N SER A 168 -7.95 -17.61 19.95
CA SER A 168 -7.32 -18.49 20.95
C SER A 168 -6.40 -19.56 20.36
N ASP A 169 -6.58 -19.92 19.08
CA ASP A 169 -5.72 -20.86 18.36
C ASP A 169 -4.68 -20.09 17.54
N ILE A 170 -3.70 -19.55 18.28
CA ILE A 170 -2.67 -18.64 17.75
C ILE A 170 -1.90 -19.30 16.60
N SER A 171 -1.58 -20.59 16.69
CA SER A 171 -0.85 -21.32 15.64
C SER A 171 -1.62 -21.32 14.31
N LYS A 172 -2.92 -21.60 14.34
CA LYS A 172 -3.76 -21.53 13.14
C LYS A 172 -3.92 -20.11 12.61
N GLN A 173 -4.00 -19.12 13.50
CA GLN A 173 -4.04 -17.71 13.10
C GLN A 173 -2.77 -17.29 12.35
N TYR A 174 -1.59 -17.59 12.88
CA TYR A 174 -0.33 -17.27 12.20
C TYR A 174 -0.18 -17.95 10.84
N ASN A 175 -0.64 -19.20 10.70
CA ASN A 175 -0.67 -19.88 9.40
C ASN A 175 -1.52 -19.12 8.37
N MET A 176 -2.68 -18.61 8.79
CA MET A 176 -3.56 -17.83 7.91
C MET A 176 -3.02 -16.42 7.62
N TRP A 177 -2.42 -15.75 8.61
CA TRP A 177 -1.76 -14.46 8.40
C TRP A 177 -0.54 -14.57 7.49
N GLN A 178 0.21 -15.67 7.58
CA GLN A 178 1.34 -15.95 6.70
C GLN A 178 0.87 -16.02 5.24
N PHE A 179 -0.24 -16.70 4.94
CA PHE A 179 -0.78 -16.70 3.58
C PHE A 179 -1.11 -15.28 3.07
N ILE A 180 -1.72 -14.42 3.89
CA ILE A 180 -2.02 -13.03 3.50
C ILE A 180 -0.73 -12.22 3.33
N GLN A 181 0.29 -12.46 4.14
CA GLN A 181 1.61 -11.83 4.02
C GLN A 181 2.35 -12.29 2.76
N ASP A 182 2.31 -13.60 2.44
CA ASP A 182 2.91 -14.19 1.24
C ASP A 182 2.31 -13.59 -0.04
N VAL A 183 1.01 -13.28 -0.04
CA VAL A 183 0.37 -12.55 -1.14
C VAL A 183 1.02 -11.17 -1.32
N GLY A 184 1.31 -10.46 -0.24
CA GLY A 184 2.08 -9.22 -0.26
C GLY A 184 3.45 -9.39 -0.91
N THR A 185 4.19 -10.44 -0.52
CA THR A 185 5.51 -10.77 -1.10
C THR A 185 5.42 -11.06 -2.61
N VAL A 186 4.47 -11.91 -3.04
CA VAL A 186 4.24 -12.21 -4.48
C VAL A 186 3.92 -10.94 -5.26
N LEU A 187 3.20 -10.01 -4.64
CA LEU A 187 2.84 -8.72 -5.21
C LEU A 187 3.89 -7.61 -4.94
N GLN A 188 5.10 -7.99 -4.51
CA GLN A 188 6.29 -7.14 -4.36
C GLN A 188 6.27 -6.15 -3.18
N GLN A 189 5.54 -6.48 -2.11
CA GLN A 189 5.58 -5.77 -0.83
C GLN A 189 5.74 -6.76 0.34
N ASP A 190 6.95 -7.28 0.53
CA ASP A 190 7.29 -8.15 1.65
C ASP A 190 7.49 -7.34 2.94
N ILE A 191 6.47 -7.34 3.80
CA ILE A 191 6.53 -6.57 5.06
C ILE A 191 7.57 -7.13 6.01
N GLY A 192 8.50 -6.27 6.44
CA GLY A 192 9.65 -6.66 7.26
C GLY A 192 10.94 -6.80 6.46
N ASP A 193 10.86 -6.85 5.13
CA ASP A 193 12.02 -6.87 4.22
C ASP A 193 11.90 -5.77 3.15
N PRO A 194 11.99 -4.47 3.53
CA PRO A 194 11.95 -3.39 2.56
C PRO A 194 13.14 -3.47 1.59
N PRO A 195 12.96 -3.11 0.31
CA PRO A 195 13.96 -3.34 -0.73
C PRO A 195 15.26 -2.55 -0.53
N ASP A 196 15.20 -1.41 0.15
CA ASP A 196 16.34 -0.59 0.52
C ASP A 196 16.02 0.29 1.74
N VAL A 197 17.00 1.08 2.17
CA VAL A 197 16.87 2.01 3.31
C VAL A 197 15.86 3.14 3.09
N ALA A 198 15.45 3.42 1.85
CA ALA A 198 14.39 4.37 1.52
C ALA A 198 12.99 3.73 1.51
N GLY A 199 12.90 2.41 1.62
CA GLY A 199 11.65 1.65 1.66
C GLY A 199 11.04 1.43 0.28
N TRP A 200 9.72 1.31 0.20
CA TRP A 200 9.05 1.04 -1.07
C TRP A 200 8.96 2.26 -1.97
N LYS A 201 9.45 2.11 -3.20
CA LYS A 201 9.43 3.13 -4.26
C LYS A 201 8.05 3.75 -4.48
N ALA A 202 6.98 2.99 -4.26
CA ALA A 202 5.62 3.49 -4.40
C ALA A 202 5.30 4.74 -3.56
N PHE A 203 6.03 4.98 -2.46
CA PHE A 203 5.78 6.10 -1.57
C PHE A 203 6.64 7.34 -1.85
N TYR A 204 7.61 7.27 -2.75
CA TYR A 204 8.53 8.39 -3.01
C TYR A 204 9.01 8.53 -4.46
N GLN A 205 8.94 7.47 -5.26
CA GLN A 205 9.49 7.45 -6.61
C GLN A 205 8.55 8.13 -7.60
N THR A 206 8.98 9.30 -8.08
CA THR A 206 8.32 9.98 -9.19
C THR A 206 8.69 9.34 -10.54
N PRO A 207 7.81 9.38 -11.55
CA PRO A 207 6.46 9.96 -11.52
C PRO A 207 5.36 8.98 -11.05
N GLN A 208 5.68 7.71 -10.84
CA GLN A 208 4.69 6.63 -10.78
C GLN A 208 4.04 6.45 -9.40
N PHE A 209 4.77 6.66 -8.29
CA PHE A 209 4.24 6.41 -6.94
C PHE A 209 3.54 5.04 -6.83
N TYR A 210 2.33 4.97 -6.27
CA TYR A 210 1.56 3.74 -6.09
C TYR A 210 1.15 3.06 -7.41
N GLU A 211 1.29 3.71 -8.56
CA GLU A 211 1.05 3.06 -9.86
C GLU A 211 2.05 1.91 -10.10
N ILE A 212 3.20 1.92 -9.43
CA ILE A 212 4.20 0.84 -9.49
C ILE A 212 3.62 -0.52 -9.02
N TRP A 213 2.58 -0.50 -8.17
CA TRP A 213 1.98 -1.72 -7.64
C TRP A 213 1.27 -2.58 -8.70
N ILE A 214 0.98 -2.01 -9.87
CA ILE A 214 0.35 -2.70 -10.99
C ILE A 214 1.28 -2.69 -12.19
N ASN A 215 1.65 -3.89 -12.63
CA ASN A 215 2.43 -4.11 -13.84
C ASN A 215 1.99 -5.44 -14.51
N SER A 216 2.68 -5.85 -15.58
CA SER A 216 2.37 -7.09 -16.32
C SER A 216 2.42 -8.36 -15.47
N ASP A 217 3.15 -8.31 -14.35
CA ASP A 217 3.39 -9.46 -13.49
C ASP A 217 2.44 -9.44 -12.30
N THR A 218 2.29 -8.30 -11.62
CA THR A 218 1.48 -8.21 -10.39
C THR A 218 -0.02 -8.18 -10.62
N LEU A 219 -0.50 -7.63 -11.74
CA LEU A 219 -1.95 -7.55 -12.02
C LEU A 219 -2.60 -8.93 -12.19
N PRO A 220 -2.04 -9.87 -12.98
CA PRO A 220 -2.55 -11.24 -13.03
C PRO A 220 -2.59 -11.92 -11.67
N PHE A 221 -1.58 -11.72 -10.81
CA PHE A 221 -1.55 -12.30 -9.47
C PHE A 221 -2.58 -11.69 -8.52
N ARG A 222 -2.89 -10.40 -8.63
CA ARG A 222 -3.99 -9.76 -7.88
C ARG A 222 -5.32 -10.44 -8.20
N ASN A 223 -5.60 -10.64 -9.48
CA ASN A 223 -6.81 -11.32 -9.93
C ASN A 223 -6.82 -12.80 -9.52
N LEU A 224 -5.67 -13.47 -9.59
CA LEU A 224 -5.55 -14.85 -9.13
C LEU A 224 -5.83 -14.97 -7.63
N PHE A 225 -5.35 -14.04 -6.81
CA PHE A 225 -5.63 -14.01 -5.37
C PHE A 225 -7.13 -13.86 -5.10
N THR A 226 -7.80 -12.87 -5.71
CA THR A 226 -9.25 -12.69 -5.55
C THR A 226 -10.03 -13.91 -6.03
N ASP A 227 -9.60 -14.53 -7.14
CA ASP A 227 -10.22 -15.73 -7.70
C ASP A 227 -10.05 -16.94 -6.75
N ILE A 228 -8.87 -17.13 -6.17
CA ILE A 228 -8.63 -18.17 -5.15
C ILE A 228 -9.59 -17.94 -3.97
N MET A 229 -9.65 -16.71 -3.45
CA MET A 229 -10.44 -16.40 -2.27
C MET A 229 -11.94 -16.62 -2.44
N ILE A 230 -12.48 -16.50 -3.66
CA ILE A 230 -13.92 -16.68 -3.93
C ILE A 230 -14.27 -18.07 -4.50
N LEU A 231 -13.33 -18.79 -5.11
CA LEU A 231 -13.60 -20.07 -5.77
C LEU A 231 -13.25 -21.28 -4.92
N SER A 232 -12.01 -21.34 -4.43
CA SER A 232 -11.46 -22.53 -3.75
C SER A 232 -11.09 -22.28 -2.29
N GLY A 233 -10.82 -21.03 -1.94
CA GLY A 233 -10.18 -20.65 -0.69
C GLY A 233 -8.73 -21.13 -0.58
N TYR A 234 -8.11 -20.80 0.54
CA TYR A 234 -6.81 -21.31 0.97
C TYR A 234 -7.01 -22.20 2.19
N THR A 235 -6.57 -23.46 2.13
CA THR A 235 -6.75 -24.43 3.23
C THR A 235 -5.43 -24.86 3.84
N GLN A 236 -5.28 -24.69 5.14
CA GLN A 236 -4.13 -25.17 5.90
C GLN A 236 -4.53 -25.54 7.34
N GLY A 237 -3.98 -26.65 7.84
CA GLY A 237 -4.26 -27.11 9.20
C GLY A 237 -5.75 -27.39 9.50
N GLY A 238 -6.52 -27.77 8.48
CA GLY A 238 -7.95 -28.06 8.58
C GLY A 238 -8.87 -26.83 8.61
N ASN A 239 -8.35 -25.62 8.37
CA ASN A 239 -9.14 -24.39 8.25
C ASN A 239 -9.01 -23.85 6.84
N THR A 240 -10.05 -23.20 6.36
CA THR A 240 -10.10 -22.62 5.03
C THR A 240 -10.42 -21.14 5.14
N LEU A 241 -9.54 -20.28 4.62
CA LEU A 241 -9.88 -18.89 4.32
C LEU A 241 -10.59 -18.85 2.97
N ILE A 242 -11.85 -18.45 2.98
CA ILE A 242 -12.67 -18.33 1.78
C ILE A 242 -13.70 -17.23 2.00
N ILE A 243 -14.02 -16.50 0.93
CA ILE A 243 -15.14 -15.57 0.92
C ILE A 243 -16.43 -16.38 0.94
N ASP A 244 -17.34 -16.03 1.85
CA ASP A 244 -18.72 -16.48 1.80
C ASP A 244 -19.58 -15.41 1.10
N PRO A 245 -19.85 -15.56 -0.21
CA PRO A 245 -20.61 -14.56 -0.95
C PRO A 245 -22.06 -14.47 -0.50
N VAL A 246 -22.62 -15.55 0.06
CA VAL A 246 -24.00 -15.58 0.54
C VAL A 246 -24.10 -14.83 1.87
N ALA A 247 -23.15 -15.05 2.79
CA ALA A 247 -23.09 -14.30 4.04
C ALA A 247 -22.92 -12.79 3.78
N PHE A 248 -21.96 -12.41 2.94
CA PHE A 248 -21.77 -11.00 2.54
C PHE A 248 -23.07 -10.39 1.98
N THR A 249 -23.78 -11.12 1.12
CA THR A 249 -25.04 -10.64 0.52
C THR A 249 -26.17 -10.50 1.54
N LYS A 250 -26.24 -11.35 2.57
CA LYS A 250 -27.29 -11.25 3.60
C LYS A 250 -27.20 -9.98 4.44
N ASP A 251 -26.00 -9.41 4.56
CA ASP A 251 -25.76 -8.19 5.31
C ASP A 251 -26.10 -6.92 4.51
N LEU A 252 -26.43 -7.06 3.21
CA LEU A 252 -26.85 -5.95 2.36
C LEU A 252 -28.32 -5.56 2.60
N PRO A 253 -28.69 -4.29 2.37
CA PRO A 253 -30.05 -3.79 2.61
C PRO A 253 -31.15 -4.49 1.81
N ASN A 254 -30.97 -4.71 0.50
CA ASN A 254 -32.03 -5.20 -0.39
C ASN A 254 -31.59 -6.39 -1.27
N PRO A 255 -31.15 -7.52 -0.68
CA PRO A 255 -30.49 -8.59 -1.42
C PRO A 255 -31.41 -9.33 -2.40
N GLN A 256 -32.73 -9.23 -2.25
CA GLN A 256 -33.72 -9.85 -3.16
C GLN A 256 -33.94 -9.07 -4.47
N ASP A 257 -33.63 -7.77 -4.51
CA ASP A 257 -33.75 -6.94 -5.70
C ASP A 257 -32.40 -6.94 -6.43
N PRO A 258 -32.31 -7.46 -7.66
CA PRO A 258 -31.02 -7.59 -8.34
C PRO A 258 -30.39 -6.25 -8.75
N ASN A 259 -31.16 -5.17 -8.86
CA ASN A 259 -30.62 -3.85 -9.15
C ASN A 259 -30.05 -3.23 -7.87
N GLN A 260 -30.84 -3.23 -6.80
CA GLN A 260 -30.38 -2.72 -5.50
C GLN A 260 -29.21 -3.55 -4.95
N LEU A 261 -29.23 -4.87 -5.11
CA LEU A 261 -28.09 -5.72 -4.73
C LEU A 261 -26.78 -5.29 -5.40
N ILE A 262 -26.82 -4.95 -6.68
CA ILE A 262 -25.63 -4.49 -7.40
C ILE A 262 -25.18 -3.12 -6.89
N ASP A 263 -26.11 -2.20 -6.68
CA ASP A 263 -25.80 -0.87 -6.14
C ASP A 263 -25.23 -0.96 -4.72
N ASP A 264 -25.93 -1.64 -3.81
CA ASP A 264 -25.53 -1.88 -2.42
C ASP A 264 -24.14 -2.54 -2.33
N ALA A 265 -23.85 -3.51 -3.20
CA ALA A 265 -22.54 -4.15 -3.25
C ALA A 265 -21.46 -3.18 -3.78
N LEU A 266 -21.71 -2.47 -4.87
CA LEU A 266 -20.73 -1.57 -5.48
C LEU A 266 -20.40 -0.37 -4.59
N ASP A 267 -21.34 0.10 -3.77
CA ASP A 267 -21.11 1.16 -2.78
C ASP A 267 -20.06 0.75 -1.72
N ILE A 268 -19.95 -0.55 -1.44
CA ILE A 268 -18.93 -1.10 -0.53
C ILE A 268 -17.62 -1.33 -1.29
N LEU A 269 -17.70 -2.05 -2.41
CA LEU A 269 -16.53 -2.58 -3.10
C LEU A 269 -15.76 -1.51 -3.88
N TYR A 270 -16.45 -0.53 -4.46
CA TYR A 270 -15.87 0.46 -5.38
C TYR A 270 -15.86 1.86 -4.77
N ARG A 271 -15.03 2.72 -5.37
CA ARG A 271 -14.89 4.15 -5.01
C ARG A 271 -15.19 5.08 -6.18
N VAL A 272 -15.58 4.50 -7.31
CA VAL A 272 -15.93 5.17 -8.55
C VAL A 272 -17.23 4.55 -9.08
N ASP A 273 -18.08 5.39 -9.66
CA ASP A 273 -19.37 4.96 -10.16
C ASP A 273 -19.23 4.08 -11.39
N VAL A 274 -20.02 3.02 -11.43
CA VAL A 274 -20.18 2.16 -12.61
C VAL A 274 -21.40 2.64 -13.39
N SER A 275 -21.26 2.84 -14.70
CA SER A 275 -22.39 3.27 -15.53
C SER A 275 -23.56 2.30 -15.48
N ASP A 276 -24.79 2.80 -15.59
CA ASP A 276 -26.01 1.99 -15.59
C ASP A 276 -26.00 0.90 -16.68
N THR A 277 -25.43 1.22 -17.85
CA THR A 277 -25.24 0.26 -18.96
C THR A 277 -24.34 -0.91 -18.54
N ALA A 278 -23.24 -0.63 -17.85
CA ALA A 278 -22.34 -1.67 -17.36
C ALA A 278 -23.01 -2.48 -16.24
N LYS A 279 -23.68 -1.83 -15.28
CA LYS A 279 -24.45 -2.52 -14.23
C LYS A 279 -25.49 -3.47 -14.82
N ALA A 280 -26.24 -3.04 -15.84
CA ALA A 280 -27.22 -3.88 -16.53
C ALA A 280 -26.59 -5.09 -17.25
N ALA A 281 -25.43 -4.90 -17.88
CA ALA A 281 -24.69 -5.99 -18.53
C ALA A 281 -24.19 -7.02 -17.50
N ILE A 282 -23.60 -6.55 -16.40
CA ILE A 282 -23.10 -7.40 -15.30
C ILE A 282 -24.24 -8.18 -14.66
N LYS A 283 -25.37 -7.52 -14.37
CA LYS A 283 -26.58 -8.16 -13.85
C LYS A 283 -26.98 -9.35 -14.71
N THR A 284 -27.11 -9.11 -16.01
CA THR A 284 -27.54 -10.13 -16.98
C THR A 284 -26.56 -11.29 -17.04
N GLN A 285 -25.27 -11.01 -17.18
CA GLN A 285 -24.25 -12.04 -17.42
C GLN A 285 -23.90 -12.83 -16.16
N ALA A 286 -23.70 -12.15 -15.03
CA ALA A 286 -23.19 -12.77 -13.80
C ALA A 286 -24.32 -13.23 -12.87
N LEU A 287 -25.22 -12.33 -12.47
CA LEU A 287 -26.25 -12.61 -11.45
C LEU A 287 -27.44 -13.39 -12.01
N LEU A 288 -27.90 -13.02 -13.21
CA LEU A 288 -29.04 -13.66 -13.88
C LEU A 288 -28.65 -14.83 -14.78
N THR A 289 -27.36 -15.13 -14.91
CA THR A 289 -26.86 -16.28 -15.72
C THR A 289 -27.36 -16.26 -17.16
N GLY A 290 -27.38 -15.08 -17.78
CA GLY A 290 -27.86 -14.84 -19.14
C GLY A 290 -29.37 -14.59 -19.27
N GLN A 291 -30.14 -14.69 -18.18
CA GLN A 291 -31.56 -14.36 -18.18
C GLN A 291 -31.77 -12.84 -18.13
N THR A 292 -32.89 -12.36 -18.69
CA THR A 292 -33.17 -10.93 -18.83
C THR A 292 -34.17 -10.39 -17.81
N GLN A 293 -34.88 -11.25 -17.08
CA GLN A 293 -35.91 -10.85 -16.13
C GLN A 293 -35.42 -10.94 -14.68
N ASP A 294 -35.65 -9.87 -13.92
CA ASP A 294 -35.14 -9.73 -12.55
C ASP A 294 -35.71 -10.80 -11.58
N HIS A 295 -36.92 -11.29 -11.84
CA HIS A 295 -37.57 -12.31 -11.02
C HIS A 295 -36.77 -13.61 -10.92
N TYR A 296 -35.87 -13.92 -11.87
CA TYR A 296 -35.00 -15.10 -11.79
C TYR A 296 -34.06 -15.04 -10.58
N TRP A 297 -33.57 -13.86 -10.21
CA TRP A 297 -32.78 -13.67 -9.00
C TRP A 297 -33.70 -13.63 -7.78
N THR A 298 -34.72 -12.78 -7.80
CA THR A 298 -35.63 -12.59 -6.67
C THR A 298 -36.25 -13.91 -6.19
N ASN A 299 -36.69 -14.76 -7.12
CA ASN A 299 -37.24 -16.08 -6.78
C ASN A 299 -36.19 -17.02 -6.20
N ALA A 300 -34.98 -17.05 -6.77
CA ALA A 300 -33.90 -17.89 -6.26
C ALA A 300 -33.50 -17.49 -4.82
N TRP A 301 -33.35 -16.19 -4.58
CA TRP A 301 -33.05 -15.65 -3.26
C TRP A 301 -34.16 -15.96 -2.26
N ASN A 302 -35.41 -15.64 -2.58
CA ASN A 302 -36.54 -15.88 -1.69
C ASN A 302 -36.74 -17.38 -1.41
N SER A 303 -36.47 -18.25 -2.38
CA SER A 303 -36.52 -19.71 -2.17
C SER A 303 -35.46 -20.18 -1.18
N TYR A 304 -34.25 -19.64 -1.27
CA TYR A 304 -33.18 -19.95 -0.32
C TYR A 304 -33.48 -19.41 1.09
N ILE A 305 -34.00 -18.19 1.21
CA ILE A 305 -34.36 -17.63 2.52
C ILE A 305 -35.53 -18.40 3.17
N ALA A 306 -36.52 -18.82 2.38
CA ALA A 306 -37.68 -19.55 2.88
C ALA A 306 -37.34 -21.00 3.28
N ASP A 307 -36.48 -21.68 2.52
CA ASP A 307 -36.05 -23.05 2.78
C ASP A 307 -34.53 -23.22 2.51
N PRO A 308 -33.67 -22.91 3.50
CA PRO A 308 -32.23 -23.05 3.37
C PRO A 308 -31.82 -24.52 3.34
N ASN A 309 -31.57 -25.06 2.14
CA ASN A 309 -31.10 -26.42 1.92
C ASN A 309 -29.94 -26.42 0.90
N PRO A 310 -29.18 -27.53 0.75
CA PRO A 310 -28.02 -27.56 -0.14
C PRO A 310 -28.32 -27.16 -1.59
N GLN A 311 -29.51 -27.49 -2.09
CA GLN A 311 -29.93 -27.19 -3.46
C GLN A 311 -30.23 -25.70 -3.64
N THR A 312 -31.05 -25.12 -2.76
CA THR A 312 -31.40 -23.68 -2.82
C THR A 312 -30.17 -22.81 -2.55
N PHE A 313 -29.30 -23.23 -1.62
CA PHE A 313 -28.00 -22.60 -1.36
C PHE A 313 -27.12 -22.60 -2.59
N GLN A 314 -26.95 -23.75 -3.25
CA GLN A 314 -26.02 -23.86 -4.39
C GLN A 314 -26.41 -22.93 -5.56
N VAL A 315 -27.71 -22.69 -5.77
CA VAL A 315 -28.22 -21.77 -6.79
C VAL A 315 -27.79 -20.33 -6.49
N VAL A 316 -28.06 -19.83 -5.28
CA VAL A 316 -27.68 -18.45 -4.91
C VAL A 316 -26.16 -18.31 -4.81
N TYR A 317 -25.48 -19.29 -4.23
CA TYR A 317 -24.03 -19.32 -4.09
C TYR A 317 -23.34 -19.20 -5.45
N THR A 318 -23.74 -19.99 -6.45
CA THR A 318 -23.11 -19.96 -7.78
C THR A 318 -23.25 -18.60 -8.45
N ARG A 319 -24.44 -17.98 -8.35
CA ARG A 319 -24.72 -16.67 -8.95
C ARG A 319 -23.94 -15.56 -8.27
N LEU A 320 -23.94 -15.53 -6.93
CA LEU A 320 -23.23 -14.52 -6.15
C LEU A 320 -21.71 -14.68 -6.27
N ARG A 321 -21.20 -15.91 -6.25
CA ARG A 321 -19.79 -16.21 -6.49
C ARG A 321 -19.33 -15.66 -7.85
N ASN A 322 -20.12 -15.85 -8.91
CA ASN A 322 -19.79 -15.31 -10.23
C ASN A 322 -19.88 -13.78 -10.26
N LEU A 323 -20.88 -13.18 -9.60
CA LEU A 323 -21.03 -11.72 -9.51
C LEU A 323 -19.83 -11.06 -8.82
N TYR A 324 -19.50 -11.48 -7.59
CA TYR A 324 -18.41 -10.87 -6.84
C TYR A 324 -17.03 -11.18 -7.45
N LYS A 325 -16.84 -12.37 -8.02
CA LYS A 325 -15.65 -12.65 -8.83
C LYS A 325 -15.53 -11.67 -10.01
N TYR A 326 -16.64 -11.38 -10.69
CA TYR A 326 -16.63 -10.42 -11.80
C TYR A 326 -16.22 -9.03 -11.32
N PHE A 327 -16.82 -8.54 -10.23
CA PHE A 327 -16.46 -7.23 -9.66
C PHE A 327 -14.97 -7.15 -9.29
N MET A 328 -14.45 -8.16 -8.59
CA MET A 328 -13.03 -8.15 -8.18
C MET A 328 -12.04 -8.18 -9.35
N ASN A 329 -12.46 -8.63 -10.53
CA ASN A 329 -11.64 -8.67 -11.74
C ASN A 329 -11.68 -7.38 -12.58
N LEU A 330 -12.53 -6.42 -12.23
CA LEU A 330 -12.53 -5.10 -12.87
C LEU A 330 -11.45 -4.19 -12.29
N SER A 331 -11.04 -3.21 -13.09
CA SER A 331 -10.00 -2.23 -12.71
C SER A 331 -10.39 -1.36 -11.52
N GLU A 332 -11.67 -1.06 -11.39
CA GLU A 332 -12.27 -0.22 -10.36
C GLU A 332 -12.03 -0.81 -8.96
N TYR A 333 -11.97 -2.15 -8.86
CA TYR A 333 -11.68 -2.84 -7.61
C TYR A 333 -10.24 -2.64 -7.12
N GLN A 334 -9.32 -2.24 -8.00
CA GLN A 334 -7.92 -2.00 -7.64
C GLN A 334 -7.72 -0.66 -6.91
N LEU A 335 -8.73 0.21 -6.97
CA LEU A 335 -8.68 1.60 -6.49
C LEU A 335 -9.22 1.71 -5.07
N SER A 336 -8.73 2.67 -4.28
CA SER A 336 -9.27 3.06 -2.97
C SER A 336 -9.51 4.55 -2.85
#